data_AF-A0A8H8M9Q5-F1
#
_entry.id   AF-A0A8H8M9Q5-F1
#
_cell.length_a   1.000
_cell.length_b   1.000
_cell.length_c   1.000
_cell.angle_alpha   90.00
_cell.angle_beta   90.00
_cell.angle_gamma   90.00
#
_symmetry.space_group_name_H-M   'P 1'
#
loop_
_entity.id
_entity.type
_entity.pdbx_description
1 polymer ?
#
loop_
_entity_poly.entity_id
_entity_poly.type
_entity_poly.pdbx_seq_one_letter_code
_entity_poly.pdbx_strand_id
1 'polypeptide(L)'
;MNWKSLLALAYASFTPTVFAAFGVTNGSGYLSVDTGGGLVFRVSTSSGDITSLNYNGVEYQDSSKYTHIGSGLGSATVSSKISGNYATITIATSTLTQYYVAVSGQSAIYIGTYTTAEPSVGELRFIARLAKSKVPNGITQAEINGGSAIEGSDVYNVNGQTRSKFYSSVPFINDKVHGVTGSGVGIYMVMPGNAYETSGGGPFFRDINNQGGAAGVVLV
;
A
#
# COMPACT_ATOMS: atom_id res chain seq x y z
N MET A 1 15.94 -64.55 24.17
CA MET A 1 15.01 -63.70 23.40
C MET A 1 13.80 -63.42 24.29
N ASN A 2 13.61 -62.18 24.75
CA ASN A 2 12.35 -61.81 25.42
C ASN A 2 11.93 -60.41 24.95
N TRP A 3 11.23 -60.44 23.83
CA TRP A 3 10.34 -59.45 23.25
C TRP A 3 9.34 -58.96 24.32
N LYS A 4 9.24 -57.64 24.57
CA LYS A 4 8.24 -56.87 25.37
C LYS A 4 9.02 -55.72 26.06
N SER A 5 8.97 -54.45 25.73
CA SER A 5 8.08 -53.69 24.87
C SER A 5 8.82 -52.41 24.47
N LEU A 6 9.08 -52.24 23.17
CA LEU A 6 9.41 -50.94 22.57
C LEU A 6 8.13 -50.11 22.58
N LEU A 7 8.02 -49.17 23.51
CA LEU A 7 6.96 -48.15 23.51
C LEU A 7 7.57 -46.82 23.11
N ALA A 8 7.29 -46.47 21.86
CA ALA A 8 7.63 -45.23 21.21
C ALA A 8 7.10 -44.01 21.98
N LEU A 9 7.97 -43.04 22.25
CA LEU A 9 7.56 -41.65 22.48
C LEU A 9 8.07 -40.79 21.33
N ALA A 10 7.40 -40.90 20.18
CA ALA A 10 7.40 -39.83 19.19
C ALA A 10 6.28 -38.86 19.58
N TYR A 11 6.56 -37.94 20.50
CA TYR A 11 5.71 -36.77 20.70
C TYR A 11 5.91 -35.87 19.48
N ALA A 12 5.16 -36.14 18.41
CA ALA A 12 4.94 -35.16 17.37
C ALA A 12 4.14 -34.01 18.02
N SER A 13 4.84 -32.95 18.42
CA SER A 13 4.23 -31.68 18.76
C SER A 13 3.50 -31.17 17.51
N PHE A 14 2.22 -31.51 17.38
CA PHE A 14 1.29 -30.75 16.55
C PHE A 14 1.20 -29.37 17.18
N THR A 15 2.09 -28.47 16.80
CA THR A 15 1.83 -27.05 16.96
C THR A 15 0.60 -26.77 16.11
N PRO A 16 -0.55 -26.37 16.68
CA PRO A 16 -1.62 -25.87 15.85
C PRO A 16 -1.03 -24.71 15.06
N THR A 17 -1.00 -24.84 13.74
CA THR A 17 -0.85 -23.69 12.86
C THR A 17 -2.08 -22.84 13.15
N VAL A 18 -1.90 -21.83 14.01
CA VAL A 18 -2.85 -20.74 14.12
C VAL A 18 -2.85 -20.11 12.74
N PHE A 19 -3.88 -20.40 11.95
CA PHE A 19 -4.18 -19.57 10.79
C PHE A 19 -4.35 -18.15 11.35
N ALA A 20 -3.50 -17.22 10.89
CA ALA A 20 -3.72 -15.81 11.17
C ALA A 20 -5.17 -15.48 10.79
N ALA A 21 -5.95 -15.00 11.76
CA ALA A 21 -7.38 -14.95 11.63
C ALA A 21 -7.78 -13.79 10.70
N PHE A 22 -8.22 -14.12 9.48
CA PHE A 22 -8.82 -13.14 8.59
C PHE A 22 -9.98 -12.43 9.28
N GLY A 23 -10.00 -11.10 9.24
CA GLY A 23 -11.08 -10.33 9.82
C GLY A 23 -10.78 -8.85 10.03
N VAL A 24 -11.77 -8.16 10.60
CA VAL A 24 -11.68 -6.74 10.97
C VAL A 24 -11.90 -6.61 12.48
N THR A 25 -10.95 -5.98 13.17
CA THR A 25 -11.04 -5.69 14.60
C THR A 25 -11.07 -4.18 14.83
N ASN A 26 -12.01 -3.71 15.65
CA ASN A 26 -12.05 -2.31 16.07
C ASN A 26 -10.97 -2.05 17.13
N GLY A 27 -10.06 -1.12 16.84
CA GLY A 27 -9.13 -0.56 17.80
C GLY A 27 -9.57 0.82 18.28
N SER A 28 -8.73 1.46 19.10
CA SER A 28 -8.96 2.84 19.52
C SER A 28 -8.61 3.81 18.39
N GLY A 29 -9.63 4.24 17.62
CA GLY A 29 -9.48 5.20 16.53
C GLY A 29 -9.04 4.60 15.19
N TYR A 30 -9.05 3.27 15.05
CA TYR A 30 -8.72 2.58 13.82
C TYR A 30 -9.47 1.26 13.66
N LEU A 31 -9.59 0.80 12.41
CA LEU A 31 -9.95 -0.57 12.05
C LEU A 31 -8.66 -1.34 11.74
N SER A 32 -8.42 -2.46 12.40
CA SER A 32 -7.34 -3.38 12.07
C SER A 32 -7.87 -4.46 11.14
N VAL A 33 -7.35 -4.54 9.92
CA VAL A 33 -7.77 -5.51 8.91
C VAL A 33 -6.67 -6.54 8.74
N ASP A 34 -6.92 -7.76 9.22
CA ASP A 34 -6.04 -8.91 9.02
C ASP A 34 -6.49 -9.68 7.79
N THR A 35 -5.62 -9.78 6.80
CA THR A 35 -5.89 -10.50 5.56
C THR A 35 -5.84 -12.03 5.73
N GLY A 36 -5.23 -12.53 6.80
CA GLY A 36 -4.85 -13.95 6.93
C GLY A 36 -3.74 -14.39 5.97
N GLY A 37 -3.25 -13.48 5.11
CA GLY A 37 -2.13 -13.69 4.18
C GLY A 37 -0.83 -13.04 4.67
N GLY A 38 -0.69 -12.79 5.98
CA GLY A 38 0.49 -12.15 6.56
C GLY A 38 0.51 -10.62 6.46
N LEU A 39 -0.48 -9.99 5.82
CA LEU A 39 -0.66 -8.53 5.83
C LEU A 39 -1.74 -8.14 6.83
N VAL A 40 -1.41 -7.24 7.75
CA VAL A 40 -2.34 -6.51 8.61
C VAL A 40 -2.19 -5.03 8.35
N PHE A 41 -3.26 -4.37 7.92
CA PHE A 41 -3.25 -2.92 7.75
C PHE A 41 -4.25 -2.25 8.70
N ARG A 42 -3.91 -1.04 9.15
CA ARG A 42 -4.79 -0.24 10.02
C ARG A 42 -5.32 0.97 9.28
N VAL A 43 -6.62 1.17 9.34
CA VAL A 43 -7.32 2.32 8.75
C VAL A 43 -7.84 3.22 9.85
N SER A 44 -7.44 4.49 9.86
CA SER A 44 -7.97 5.50 10.78
C SER A 44 -9.50 5.60 10.65
N THR A 45 -10.24 5.53 11.75
CA THR A 45 -11.71 5.66 11.72
C THR A 45 -12.17 7.10 11.55
N SER A 46 -11.29 8.09 11.72
CA SER A 46 -11.62 9.51 11.55
C SER A 46 -11.31 10.03 10.15
N SER A 47 -10.22 9.57 9.53
CA SER A 47 -9.74 10.11 8.24
C SER A 47 -9.77 9.11 7.08
N GLY A 48 -9.77 7.80 7.38
CA GLY A 48 -9.61 6.76 6.37
C GLY A 48 -8.17 6.53 5.90
N ASP A 49 -7.20 7.21 6.50
CA ASP A 49 -5.77 7.00 6.22
C ASP A 49 -5.34 5.60 6.67
N ILE A 50 -4.48 4.96 5.87
CA ILE A 50 -3.78 3.76 6.28
C ILE A 50 -2.59 4.17 7.16
N THR A 51 -2.65 3.82 8.44
CA THR A 51 -1.68 4.22 9.47
C THR A 51 -0.68 3.14 9.85
N SER A 52 -0.87 1.92 9.33
CA SER A 52 0.05 0.79 9.49
C SER A 52 -0.13 -0.17 8.30
N LEU A 53 1.00 -0.70 7.83
CA LEU A 53 1.13 -1.71 6.79
C LEU A 53 2.10 -2.78 7.32
N ASN A 54 1.61 -3.64 8.20
CA ASN A 54 2.42 -4.69 8.79
C ASN A 54 2.38 -5.94 7.92
N TYR A 55 3.52 -6.31 7.34
CA TYR A 55 3.65 -7.55 6.58
C TYR A 55 4.62 -8.49 7.29
N ASN A 56 4.13 -9.67 7.68
CA ASN A 56 4.88 -10.71 8.40
C ASN A 56 5.64 -10.17 9.64
N GLY A 57 5.00 -9.28 10.40
CA GLY A 57 5.57 -8.70 11.62
C GLY A 57 6.43 -7.46 11.39
N VAL A 58 6.68 -7.06 10.14
CA VAL A 58 7.49 -5.88 9.79
C VAL A 58 6.57 -4.73 9.37
N GLU A 59 6.73 -3.57 10.01
CA GLU A 59 6.02 -2.35 9.64
C GLU A 59 6.67 -1.70 8.41
N TYR A 60 5.86 -1.46 7.37
CA TYR A 60 6.27 -0.82 6.12
C TYR A 60 5.66 0.56 5.91
N GLN A 61 4.65 0.95 6.68
CA GLN A 61 4.09 2.30 6.63
C GLN A 61 5.14 3.32 7.11
N ASP A 62 5.27 4.44 6.39
CA ASP A 62 6.05 5.57 6.88
C ASP A 62 5.45 6.14 8.18
N SER A 63 6.33 6.48 9.14
CA SER A 63 5.91 6.94 10.47
C SER A 63 5.62 8.44 10.54
N SER A 64 5.98 9.22 9.51
CA SER A 64 5.79 10.68 9.50
C SER A 64 4.54 11.11 8.75
N LYS A 65 4.17 10.36 7.70
CA LYS A 65 2.98 10.60 6.89
C LYS A 65 2.32 9.29 6.49
N TYR A 66 1.00 9.27 6.56
CA TYR A 66 0.20 8.08 6.27
C TYR A 66 -0.09 7.91 4.77
N THR A 67 -0.59 6.71 4.44
CA THR A 67 -1.02 6.33 3.10
C THR A 67 -2.49 6.72 2.90
N HIS A 68 -2.81 7.43 1.81
CA HIS A 68 -4.14 8.02 1.61
C HIS A 68 -4.40 8.46 0.16
N ILE A 69 -5.60 8.98 -0.10
CA ILE A 69 -5.90 9.76 -1.31
C ILE A 69 -5.32 11.18 -1.17
N GLY A 70 -4.71 11.69 -2.23
CA GLY A 70 -4.22 13.06 -2.35
C GLY A 70 -3.14 13.41 -1.31
N SER A 71 -3.53 14.17 -0.30
CA SER A 71 -2.71 14.53 0.88
C SER A 71 -3.41 14.17 2.20
N GLY A 72 -4.41 13.29 2.14
CA GLY A 72 -5.31 12.93 3.24
C GLY A 72 -6.69 13.54 3.01
N LEU A 73 -7.74 12.78 3.29
CA LEU A 73 -9.13 13.27 3.21
C LEU A 73 -9.48 14.20 4.38
N GLY A 74 -8.64 14.22 5.43
CA GLY A 74 -8.85 14.99 6.66
C GLY A 74 -9.88 14.32 7.57
N SER A 75 -11.14 14.26 7.12
CA SER A 75 -12.25 13.61 7.81
C SER A 75 -13.11 12.81 6.85
N ALA A 76 -13.52 11.61 7.27
CA ALA A 76 -14.37 10.74 6.48
C ALA A 76 -15.25 9.86 7.38
N THR A 77 -16.37 9.38 6.84
CA THR A 77 -17.16 8.33 7.48
C THR A 77 -16.56 6.98 7.12
N VAL A 78 -16.00 6.29 8.11
CA VAL A 78 -15.34 4.99 7.92
C VAL A 78 -16.21 3.87 8.46
N SER A 79 -16.45 2.86 7.62
CA SER A 79 -17.23 1.67 7.97
C SER A 79 -16.59 0.41 7.41
N SER A 80 -16.95 -0.76 7.95
CA SER A 80 -16.48 -2.04 7.44
C SER A 80 -17.61 -3.06 7.31
N LYS A 81 -17.46 -3.97 6.35
CA LYS A 81 -18.36 -5.11 6.13
C LYS A 81 -17.55 -6.34 5.76
N ILE A 82 -17.82 -7.45 6.43
CA ILE A 82 -17.31 -8.76 6.04
C ILE A 82 -18.42 -9.51 5.29
N SER A 83 -18.07 -10.11 4.16
CA SER A 83 -18.98 -10.92 3.34
C SER A 83 -18.23 -12.10 2.74
N GLY A 84 -18.39 -13.29 3.32
CA GLY A 84 -17.59 -14.46 2.95
C GLY A 84 -16.10 -14.20 3.17
N ASN A 85 -15.30 -14.35 2.11
CA ASN A 85 -13.84 -14.17 2.16
C ASN A 85 -13.38 -12.72 1.93
N TYR A 86 -14.30 -11.76 1.93
CA TYR A 86 -14.01 -10.36 1.63
C TYR A 86 -14.29 -9.48 2.85
N ALA A 87 -13.35 -8.59 3.17
CA ALA A 87 -13.53 -7.52 4.12
C ALA A 87 -13.41 -6.18 3.38
N THR A 88 -14.51 -5.46 3.26
CA THR A 88 -14.59 -4.16 2.60
C THR A 88 -14.59 -3.07 3.66
N ILE A 89 -13.64 -2.14 3.54
CA ILE A 89 -13.61 -0.88 4.28
C ILE A 89 -14.07 0.22 3.33
N THR A 90 -15.08 0.96 3.75
CA THR A 90 -15.65 2.08 2.99
C THR A 90 -15.36 3.37 3.71
N ILE A 91 -14.76 4.32 3.00
CA ILE A 91 -14.34 5.64 3.50
C ILE A 91 -15.05 6.69 2.65
N ALA A 92 -16.10 7.31 3.19
CA ALA A 92 -16.96 8.22 2.44
C ALA A 92 -16.79 9.68 2.86
N THR A 93 -16.69 10.56 1.87
CA THR A 93 -16.85 12.02 1.97
C THR A 93 -18.07 12.46 1.15
N SER A 94 -18.28 13.77 0.96
CA SER A 94 -19.39 14.28 0.15
C SER A 94 -19.26 13.99 -1.35
N THR A 95 -18.04 13.94 -1.89
CA THR A 95 -17.79 13.80 -3.33
C THR A 95 -16.85 12.66 -3.70
N LEU A 96 -16.30 11.95 -2.72
CA LEU A 96 -15.38 10.84 -2.92
C LEU A 96 -15.71 9.70 -1.96
N THR A 97 -15.76 8.48 -2.49
CA THR A 97 -15.78 7.26 -1.68
C THR A 97 -14.58 6.39 -2.03
N GLN A 98 -13.74 6.14 -1.04
CA GLN A 98 -12.59 5.25 -1.13
C GLN A 98 -12.95 3.88 -0.56
N TYR A 99 -12.50 2.84 -1.25
CA TYR A 99 -12.68 1.45 -0.84
C TYR A 99 -11.33 0.77 -0.66
N TYR A 100 -11.17 0.04 0.44
CA TYR A 100 -10.13 -0.95 0.61
C TYR A 100 -10.78 -2.32 0.80
N VAL A 101 -10.39 -3.31 0.01
CA VAL A 101 -10.92 -4.66 0.11
C VAL A 101 -9.78 -5.63 0.39
N ALA A 102 -9.88 -6.36 1.49
CA ALA A 102 -9.02 -7.49 1.80
C ALA A 102 -9.70 -8.79 1.38
N VAL A 103 -8.93 -9.70 0.79
CA VAL A 103 -9.37 -11.06 0.46
C VAL A 103 -8.62 -12.04 1.35
N SER A 104 -9.37 -12.95 1.99
CA SER A 104 -8.81 -13.94 2.91
C SER A 104 -7.67 -14.73 2.27
N GLY A 105 -6.53 -14.78 2.96
CA GLY A 105 -5.31 -15.47 2.54
C GLY A 105 -4.42 -14.70 1.55
N GLN A 106 -4.79 -13.50 1.12
CA GLN A 106 -4.01 -12.72 0.16
C GLN A 106 -3.30 -11.53 0.82
N SER A 107 -1.99 -11.40 0.58
CA SER A 107 -1.20 -10.24 1.02
C SER A 107 -1.43 -9.01 0.14
N ALA A 108 -2.68 -8.61 -0.06
CA ALA A 108 -3.07 -7.55 -0.98
C ALA A 108 -4.17 -6.66 -0.40
N ILE A 109 -4.16 -5.39 -0.81
CA ILE A 109 -5.25 -4.43 -0.59
C ILE A 109 -5.78 -4.08 -1.97
N TYR A 110 -7.02 -4.46 -2.27
CA TYR A 110 -7.70 -4.05 -3.48
C TYR A 110 -8.30 -2.66 -3.25
N ILE A 111 -8.04 -1.75 -4.19
CA ILE A 111 -8.33 -0.33 -4.03
C ILE A 111 -9.33 0.07 -5.12
N GLY A 112 -10.37 0.79 -4.72
CA GLY A 112 -11.29 1.43 -5.65
C GLY A 112 -11.65 2.83 -5.16
N THR A 113 -11.75 3.78 -6.08
CA THR A 113 -12.06 5.17 -5.75
C THR A 113 -13.20 5.63 -6.65
N TYR A 114 -14.29 6.05 -6.04
CA TYR A 114 -15.45 6.61 -6.73
C TYR A 114 -15.55 8.10 -6.43
N THR A 115 -15.72 8.92 -7.45
CA THR A 115 -15.87 10.37 -7.32
C THR A 115 -17.12 10.87 -8.04
N THR A 116 -17.76 11.89 -7.47
CA THR A 116 -18.83 12.67 -8.12
C THR A 116 -18.38 14.08 -8.49
N ALA A 117 -17.19 14.49 -8.02
CA ALA A 117 -16.50 15.71 -8.41
C ALA A 117 -14.99 15.52 -8.29
N GLU A 118 -14.21 16.25 -9.10
CA GLU A 118 -12.75 16.31 -8.99
C GLU A 118 -12.34 16.88 -7.62
N PRO A 119 -11.33 16.32 -6.94
CA PRO A 119 -10.75 16.94 -5.75
C PRO A 119 -10.31 18.38 -6.02
N SER A 120 -10.44 19.28 -5.04
CA SER A 120 -10.16 20.71 -5.19
C SER A 120 -8.72 21.05 -5.58
N VAL A 121 -7.78 20.13 -5.35
CA VAL A 121 -6.37 20.24 -5.77
C VAL A 121 -6.19 20.10 -7.29
N GLY A 122 -7.21 19.58 -8.01
CA GLY A 122 -7.17 19.38 -9.45
C GLY A 122 -6.42 18.12 -9.89
N GLU A 123 -6.19 17.19 -8.97
CA GLU A 123 -5.65 15.86 -9.23
C GLU A 123 -6.32 14.81 -8.32
N LEU A 124 -6.41 13.57 -8.83
CA LEU A 124 -6.82 12.39 -8.06
C LEU A 124 -5.67 11.38 -8.05
N ARG A 125 -5.12 11.13 -6.86
CA ARG A 125 -4.10 10.09 -6.66
C ARG A 125 -4.33 9.32 -5.39
N PHE A 126 -3.97 8.04 -5.40
CA PHE A 126 -3.64 7.31 -4.18
C PHE A 126 -2.13 7.42 -3.96
N ILE A 127 -1.69 7.46 -2.71
CA ILE A 127 -0.28 7.59 -2.39
C ILE A 127 0.07 6.70 -1.21
N ALA A 128 0.80 5.62 -1.49
CA ALA A 128 1.40 4.78 -0.47
C ALA A 128 2.74 5.36 -0.02
N ARG A 129 2.83 5.69 1.27
CA ARG A 129 4.03 6.25 1.89
C ARG A 129 4.68 5.18 2.72
N LEU A 130 5.85 4.72 2.29
CA LEU A 130 6.50 3.54 2.82
C LEU A 130 7.84 3.89 3.46
N ALA A 131 8.18 3.15 4.51
CA ALA A 131 9.44 3.28 5.23
C ALA A 131 10.63 2.99 4.29
N LYS A 132 11.37 4.04 3.91
CA LYS A 132 12.51 3.96 2.97
C LYS A 132 13.57 2.94 3.41
N SER A 133 13.80 2.82 4.72
CA SER A 133 14.76 1.85 5.28
C SER A 133 14.36 0.39 5.07
N LYS A 134 13.08 0.11 4.76
CA LYS A 134 12.56 -1.25 4.53
C LYS A 134 12.44 -1.59 3.05
N VAL A 135 12.09 -0.59 2.23
CA VAL A 135 11.95 -0.72 0.76
C VAL A 135 12.75 0.37 0.04
N PRO A 136 14.10 0.33 0.10
CA PRO A 136 14.95 1.39 -0.42
C PRO A 136 14.99 1.47 -1.94
N ASN A 137 14.65 0.38 -2.64
CA ASN A 137 14.92 0.24 -4.06
C ASN A 137 13.67 0.62 -4.88
N GLY A 138 13.69 1.82 -5.46
CA GLY A 138 12.69 2.29 -6.44
C GLY A 138 13.33 2.60 -7.78
N ILE A 139 12.70 3.46 -8.58
CA ILE A 139 13.26 3.91 -9.86
C ILE A 139 14.39 4.90 -9.59
N THR A 140 15.61 4.56 -9.99
CA THR A 140 16.83 5.33 -9.71
C THR A 140 16.73 6.80 -10.16
N GLN A 141 16.09 7.05 -11.30
CA GLN A 141 15.91 8.38 -11.87
C GLN A 141 14.92 9.24 -11.06
N ALA A 142 14.10 8.63 -10.22
CA ALA A 142 13.16 9.28 -9.31
C ALA A 142 13.66 9.35 -7.86
N GLU A 143 14.92 9.00 -7.61
CA GLU A 143 15.57 9.14 -6.31
C GLU A 143 16.16 10.55 -6.16
N ILE A 144 15.60 11.33 -5.24
CA ILE A 144 15.95 12.74 -5.00
C ILE A 144 16.67 12.98 -3.67
N ASN A 145 16.92 11.93 -2.87
CA ASN A 145 17.57 12.07 -1.57
C ASN A 145 18.94 12.75 -1.69
N GLY A 146 19.19 13.75 -0.83
CA GLY A 146 20.39 14.57 -0.87
C GLY A 146 20.46 15.56 -2.03
N GLY A 147 19.40 15.69 -2.84
CA GLY A 147 19.37 16.60 -3.98
C GLY A 147 18.94 18.02 -3.63
N SER A 148 19.33 18.96 -4.48
CA SER A 148 18.87 20.35 -4.46
C SER A 148 17.92 20.62 -5.63
N ALA A 149 16.81 21.31 -5.39
CA ALA A 149 15.87 21.66 -6.46
C ALA A 149 16.57 22.55 -7.52
N ILE A 150 16.28 22.27 -8.79
CA ILE A 150 16.80 23.00 -9.96
C ILE A 150 15.70 23.49 -10.90
N GLU A 151 14.48 22.93 -10.80
CA GLU A 151 13.27 23.44 -11.44
C GLU A 151 12.09 23.23 -10.48
N GLY A 152 11.36 24.30 -10.19
CA GLY A 152 10.25 24.29 -9.23
C GLY A 152 10.63 23.64 -7.90
N SER A 153 9.89 22.59 -7.54
CA SER A 153 10.15 21.77 -6.35
C SER A 153 10.02 20.28 -6.65
N ASP A 154 10.25 19.89 -7.91
CA ASP A 154 10.03 18.53 -8.41
C ASP A 154 11.14 18.03 -9.35
N VAL A 155 12.07 18.89 -9.77
CA VAL A 155 13.31 18.48 -10.44
C VAL A 155 14.51 18.86 -9.59
N TYR A 156 15.40 17.90 -9.37
CA TYR A 156 16.52 17.99 -8.44
C TYR A 156 17.84 17.64 -9.12
N ASN A 157 18.92 18.27 -8.68
CA ASN A 157 20.29 17.80 -8.93
C ASN A 157 20.73 16.91 -7.76
N VAL A 158 21.10 15.67 -8.05
CA VAL A 158 21.69 14.72 -7.09
C VAL A 158 23.05 14.30 -7.63
N ASN A 159 24.12 14.75 -7.00
CA ASN A 159 25.50 14.42 -7.37
C ASN A 159 25.80 14.64 -8.87
N GLY A 160 25.35 15.76 -9.44
CA GLY A 160 25.58 16.10 -10.84
C GLY A 160 24.58 15.47 -11.83
N GLN A 161 23.60 14.69 -11.35
CA GLN A 161 22.56 14.08 -12.19
C GLN A 161 21.20 14.70 -11.91
N THR A 162 20.41 14.96 -12.96
CA THR A 162 19.02 15.42 -12.80
C THR A 162 18.12 14.26 -12.39
N ARG A 163 17.20 14.51 -11.45
CA ARG A 163 16.28 13.52 -10.87
C ARG A 163 14.91 14.15 -10.68
N SER A 164 13.85 13.37 -10.88
CA SER A 164 12.49 13.82 -10.67
C SER A 164 11.56 12.63 -10.50
N LYS A 165 10.53 12.82 -9.67
CA LYS A 165 9.38 11.89 -9.59
C LYS A 165 8.76 11.63 -10.97
N PHE A 166 8.75 12.61 -11.87
CA PHE A 166 8.22 12.44 -13.24
C PHE A 166 9.05 11.48 -14.09
N TYR A 167 10.31 11.22 -13.73
CA TYR A 167 11.18 10.26 -14.44
C TYR A 167 10.84 8.81 -14.07
N SER A 168 9.91 8.59 -13.13
CA SER A 168 9.32 7.27 -12.87
C SER A 168 8.21 6.88 -13.85
N SER A 169 7.69 7.84 -14.62
CA SER A 169 6.46 7.67 -15.38
C SER A 169 6.59 6.66 -16.52
N VAL A 170 5.51 5.94 -16.80
CA VAL A 170 5.38 5.00 -17.94
C VAL A 170 4.05 5.29 -18.64
N PRO A 171 3.94 5.14 -19.98
CA PRO A 171 2.65 5.25 -20.66
C PRO A 171 1.64 4.27 -20.07
N PHE A 172 0.40 4.70 -19.79
CA PHE A 172 -0.65 3.88 -19.15
C PHE A 172 -0.96 2.57 -19.89
N ILE A 173 -0.79 2.54 -21.22
CA ILE A 173 -0.91 1.30 -21.98
C ILE A 173 0.13 0.23 -21.57
N ASN A 174 1.30 0.65 -21.13
CA ASN A 174 2.41 -0.20 -20.70
C ASN A 174 2.56 -0.30 -19.17
N ASP A 175 1.93 0.60 -18.43
CA ASP A 175 2.04 0.64 -16.98
C ASP A 175 1.07 -0.36 -16.34
N LYS A 176 1.55 -1.58 -16.08
CA LYS A 176 0.73 -2.67 -15.52
C LYS A 176 1.09 -3.00 -14.08
N VAL A 177 2.38 -2.92 -13.77
CA VAL A 177 2.91 -3.18 -12.42
C VAL A 177 4.13 -2.30 -12.22
N HIS A 178 4.13 -1.56 -11.12
CA HIS A 178 5.29 -0.79 -10.67
C HIS A 178 5.35 -0.84 -9.14
N GLY A 179 6.55 -0.67 -8.59
CA GLY A 179 6.75 -0.94 -7.17
C GLY A 179 8.11 -0.55 -6.65
N VAL A 180 8.29 -0.84 -5.37
CA VAL A 180 9.53 -0.65 -4.63
C VAL A 180 9.89 -1.95 -3.92
N THR A 181 11.19 -2.18 -3.73
CA THR A 181 11.69 -3.44 -3.17
C THR A 181 12.69 -3.20 -2.04
N GLY A 182 12.88 -4.24 -1.24
CA GLY A 182 13.87 -4.32 -0.17
C GLY A 182 14.38 -5.74 -0.01
N SER A 183 15.03 -6.02 1.12
CA SER A 183 15.54 -7.38 1.39
C SER A 183 14.38 -8.36 1.58
N GLY A 184 14.18 -9.26 0.61
CA GLY A 184 13.16 -10.31 0.68
C GLY A 184 11.71 -9.83 0.54
N VAL A 185 11.48 -8.59 0.08
CA VAL A 185 10.14 -7.99 0.00
C VAL A 185 10.01 -7.06 -1.21
N GLY A 186 8.81 -7.00 -1.78
CA GLY A 186 8.41 -5.99 -2.75
C GLY A 186 6.98 -5.53 -2.51
N ILE A 187 6.73 -4.25 -2.73
CA ILE A 187 5.41 -3.62 -2.62
C ILE A 187 5.10 -3.00 -3.99
N TYR A 188 3.99 -3.42 -4.58
CA TYR A 188 3.66 -3.09 -5.97
C TYR A 188 2.24 -2.56 -6.08
N MET A 189 2.04 -1.53 -6.91
CA MET A 189 0.74 -1.25 -7.50
C MET A 189 0.58 -2.19 -8.68
N VAL A 190 -0.55 -2.88 -8.71
CA VAL A 190 -0.95 -3.72 -9.83
C VAL A 190 -2.16 -3.05 -10.47
N MET A 191 -1.98 -2.60 -11.71
CA MET A 191 -2.99 -1.89 -12.49
C MET A 191 -3.73 -2.90 -13.35
N PRO A 192 -4.92 -3.38 -12.93
CA PRO A 192 -5.71 -4.33 -13.73
C PRO A 192 -6.10 -3.75 -15.10
N GLY A 193 -6.60 -4.59 -16.00
CA GLY A 193 -6.92 -4.20 -17.38
C GLY A 193 -7.84 -2.99 -17.52
N ASN A 194 -8.71 -2.74 -16.53
CA ASN A 194 -9.62 -1.61 -16.48
C ASN A 194 -9.16 -0.46 -15.56
N ALA A 195 -7.95 -0.51 -14.99
CA ALA A 195 -7.48 0.47 -14.00
C ALA A 195 -7.48 1.93 -14.50
N TYR A 196 -7.33 2.11 -15.82
CA TYR A 196 -7.26 3.43 -16.45
C TYR A 196 -8.53 3.83 -17.21
N GLU A 197 -9.63 3.07 -17.08
CA GLU A 197 -10.87 3.33 -17.85
C GLU A 197 -11.50 4.70 -17.51
N THR A 198 -11.26 5.20 -16.30
CA THR A 198 -11.72 6.50 -15.82
C THR A 198 -10.60 7.55 -15.74
N SER A 199 -9.41 7.27 -16.27
CA SER A 199 -8.30 8.23 -16.29
C SER A 199 -8.41 9.19 -17.48
N GLY A 200 -7.83 10.39 -17.34
CA GLY A 200 -7.69 11.36 -18.43
C GLY A 200 -6.45 11.09 -19.30
N GLY A 201 -6.48 11.50 -20.57
CA GLY A 201 -5.29 11.57 -21.45
C GLY A 201 -5.04 10.38 -22.38
N GLY A 202 -5.77 9.27 -22.24
CA GLY A 202 -5.69 8.13 -23.15
C GLY A 202 -4.43 7.25 -22.97
N PRO A 203 -4.17 6.30 -23.88
CA PRO A 203 -3.20 5.21 -23.66
C PRO A 203 -1.74 5.65 -23.53
N PHE A 204 -1.39 6.81 -24.07
CA PHE A 204 -0.02 7.33 -24.06
C PHE A 204 0.24 8.35 -22.94
N PHE A 205 -0.79 8.71 -22.18
CA PHE A 205 -0.60 9.51 -20.97
C PHE A 205 0.30 8.76 -19.98
N ARG A 206 1.07 9.53 -19.21
CA ARG A 206 2.05 9.02 -18.25
C ARG A 206 2.05 9.93 -17.03
N ASP A 207 2.19 9.37 -15.85
CA ASP A 207 2.20 10.11 -14.59
C ASP A 207 3.22 9.53 -13.62
N ILE A 208 3.36 10.15 -12.46
CA ILE A 208 4.26 9.72 -11.39
C ILE A 208 3.85 8.34 -10.89
N ASN A 209 4.79 7.40 -10.85
CA ASN A 209 4.60 6.08 -10.24
C ASN A 209 5.37 5.96 -8.91
N ASN A 210 6.52 6.64 -8.79
CA ASN A 210 7.39 6.51 -7.64
C ASN A 210 8.22 7.77 -7.37
N GLN A 211 8.56 8.01 -6.11
CA GLN A 211 9.60 8.94 -5.73
C GLN A 211 10.34 8.44 -4.48
N GLY A 212 11.67 8.39 -4.54
CA GLY A 212 12.52 8.15 -3.38
C GLY A 212 13.02 9.47 -2.79
N GLY A 213 13.03 9.60 -1.46
CA GLY A 213 13.61 10.74 -0.77
C GLY A 213 13.98 10.44 0.69
N ALA A 214 14.52 11.44 1.38
CA ALA A 214 14.95 11.33 2.78
C ALA A 214 13.81 10.90 3.73
N ALA A 215 12.60 11.43 3.47
CA ALA A 215 11.44 11.25 4.34
C ALA A 215 10.64 9.95 4.07
N GLY A 216 11.06 9.12 3.11
CA GLY A 216 10.31 7.93 2.73
C GLY A 216 10.46 7.56 1.26
N VAL A 217 9.84 6.45 0.87
CA VAL A 217 9.56 6.17 -0.53
C VAL A 217 8.06 6.26 -0.76
N VAL A 218 7.70 6.87 -1.87
CA VAL A 218 6.31 7.05 -2.27
C VAL A 218 6.04 6.17 -3.47
N LEU A 219 4.92 5.45 -3.44
CA LEU A 219 4.36 4.74 -4.57
C LEU A 219 2.99 5.36 -4.87
N VAL A 220 2.77 5.79 -6.11
CA VAL A 220 1.57 6.51 -6.56
C VAL A 220 0.80 5.61 -7.51
#